data_AF-A0A381NKS1-F1
#
_entry.id   AF-A0A381NKS1-F1
#
_cell.length_a   1.000
_cell.length_b   1.000
_cell.length_c   1.000
_cell.angle_alpha   90.00
_cell.angle_beta   90.00
_cell.angle_gamma   90.00
#
_symmetry.space_group_name_H-M   'P 1'
#
loop_
_entity.id
_entity.type
_entity.pdbx_description
1 polymer ?
#
loop_
_entity_poly.entity_id
_entity_poly.type
_entity_poly.pdbx_seq_one_letter_code
_entity_poly.pdbx_strand_id
1 'polypeptide(L)'
;MVLRIEPIAQTLKEQKEFHRSSGRETHTILVTPQGRPFSQEKARELSRKKAVLTLICGRYEGFDERLRCLVDEEISGGDFICMGGEVITMTMIETISRLIPDVLGNQESAVHESFTQPMLEFPQYTRPASFEGMEVPEELKSGNHKIIAQWREEQALERTKNRRPDLLQCKTKS
;
A
#
# COMPACT_ATOMS: atom_id res chain seq x y z
N MET A 1 -7.45 11.90 26.14
CA MET A 1 -8.76 11.20 26.18
C MET A 1 -8.59 9.86 25.48
N VAL A 2 -9.34 8.83 25.88
CA VAL A 2 -9.30 7.48 25.27
C VAL A 2 -10.69 7.15 24.73
N LEU A 3 -10.78 6.61 23.52
CA LEU A 3 -12.05 6.19 22.93
C LEU A 3 -12.65 5.03 23.74
N ARG A 4 -13.91 5.20 24.19
CA ARG A 4 -14.65 4.18 24.92
C ARG A 4 -14.90 2.96 24.04
N ILE A 5 -14.75 1.76 24.61
CA ILE A 5 -15.01 0.50 23.91
C ILE A 5 -16.49 0.35 23.50
N GLU A 6 -17.42 0.73 24.35
CA GLU A 6 -18.87 0.49 24.17
C GLU A 6 -19.43 0.96 22.81
N PRO A 7 -19.28 2.23 22.39
CA PRO A 7 -19.80 2.68 21.10
C PRO A 7 -19.12 1.98 19.91
N ILE A 8 -17.83 1.67 20.02
CA ILE A 8 -17.09 0.98 18.97
C ILE A 8 -17.57 -0.48 18.86
N ALA A 9 -17.65 -1.18 19.98
CA ALA A 9 -18.08 -2.58 20.04
C ALA A 9 -19.52 -2.75 19.53
N GLN A 10 -20.42 -1.84 19.90
CA GLN A 10 -21.79 -1.83 19.38
C GLN A 10 -21.80 -1.63 17.86
N THR A 11 -21.08 -0.63 17.36
CA THR A 11 -20.99 -0.37 15.91
C THR A 11 -20.43 -1.58 15.16
N LEU A 12 -19.34 -2.18 15.66
CA LEU A 12 -18.75 -3.37 15.05
C LEU A 12 -19.72 -4.54 15.02
N LYS A 13 -20.48 -4.77 16.10
CA LYS A 13 -21.48 -5.83 16.14
C LYS A 13 -22.57 -5.60 15.08
N GLU A 14 -23.15 -4.41 15.04
CA GLU A 14 -24.20 -4.03 14.08
C GLU A 14 -23.73 -4.19 12.62
N GLN A 15 -22.52 -3.69 12.29
CA GLN A 15 -21.96 -3.82 10.94
C GLN A 15 -21.65 -5.29 10.58
N LYS A 16 -21.08 -6.06 11.51
CA LYS A 16 -20.83 -7.50 11.29
C LYS A 16 -22.14 -8.25 11.03
N GLU A 17 -23.19 -7.99 11.80
CA GLU A 17 -24.52 -8.60 11.61
C GLU A 17 -25.16 -8.20 10.28
N PHE A 18 -25.09 -6.91 9.90
CA PHE A 18 -25.60 -6.41 8.61
C PHE A 18 -24.94 -7.09 7.40
N HIS A 19 -23.61 -7.22 7.41
CA HIS A 19 -22.90 -7.86 6.31
C HIS A 19 -23.13 -9.38 6.28
N ARG A 20 -23.12 -10.04 7.44
CA ARG A 20 -23.35 -11.49 7.54
C ARG A 20 -24.77 -11.89 7.15
N SER A 21 -25.78 -11.10 7.48
CA SER A 21 -27.17 -11.35 7.04
C SER A 21 -27.31 -11.25 5.52
N SER A 22 -26.41 -10.52 4.85
CA SER A 22 -26.29 -10.47 3.39
C SER A 22 -25.36 -11.54 2.81
N GLY A 23 -24.94 -12.54 3.61
CA GLY A 23 -24.02 -13.60 3.19
C GLY A 23 -22.57 -13.14 2.95
N ARG A 24 -22.17 -11.96 3.47
CA ARG A 24 -20.81 -11.42 3.31
C ARG A 24 -19.97 -11.68 4.56
N GLU A 25 -18.76 -12.17 4.35
CA GLU A 25 -17.73 -12.21 5.40
C GLU A 25 -17.27 -10.80 5.78
N THR A 26 -16.71 -10.64 6.96
CA THR A 26 -16.18 -9.36 7.45
C THR A 26 -14.78 -9.56 8.00
N HIS A 27 -13.94 -8.53 7.86
CA HIS A 27 -12.56 -8.52 8.34
C HIS A 27 -12.26 -7.13 8.91
N THR A 28 -12.01 -7.07 10.22
CA THR A 28 -11.85 -5.83 10.98
C THR A 28 -10.39 -5.55 11.24
N ILE A 29 -9.94 -4.37 10.84
CA ILE A 29 -8.56 -3.90 10.96
C ILE A 29 -8.53 -2.73 11.93
N LEU A 30 -7.66 -2.81 12.94
CA LEU A 30 -7.37 -1.69 13.81
C LEU A 30 -6.17 -0.92 13.27
N VAL A 31 -6.37 0.36 12.96
CA VAL A 31 -5.29 1.21 12.43
C VAL A 31 -4.58 1.88 13.60
N THR A 32 -3.35 1.45 13.84
CA THR A 32 -2.57 1.81 15.03
C THR A 32 -1.07 1.69 14.75
N PRO A 33 -0.22 2.60 15.28
CA PRO A 33 1.23 2.51 15.10
C PRO A 33 1.85 1.23 15.67
N GLN A 34 1.13 0.52 16.54
CA GLN A 34 1.58 -0.76 17.14
C GLN A 34 1.32 -1.98 16.24
N GLY A 35 0.58 -1.81 15.14
CA GLY A 35 0.27 -2.87 14.20
C GLY A 35 1.44 -3.23 13.28
N ARG A 36 1.24 -4.24 12.43
CA ARG A 36 2.23 -4.59 11.40
C ARG A 36 2.32 -3.44 10.38
N PRO A 37 3.52 -2.97 9.99
CA PRO A 37 3.66 -1.93 8.98
C PRO A 37 2.95 -2.31 7.67
N PHE A 38 2.15 -1.40 7.13
CA PHE A 38 1.45 -1.58 5.87
C PHE A 38 2.47 -1.65 4.72
N SER A 39 2.32 -2.67 3.87
CA SER A 39 3.22 -2.93 2.76
C SER A 39 2.45 -3.23 1.49
N GLN A 40 3.12 -3.16 0.34
CA GLN A 40 2.51 -3.51 -0.95
C GLN A 40 2.05 -4.98 -0.99
N GLU A 41 2.73 -5.88 -0.26
CA GLU A 41 2.29 -7.26 -0.09
C GLU A 41 0.98 -7.35 0.69
N LYS A 42 0.87 -6.64 1.81
CA LYS A 42 -0.37 -6.57 2.60
C LYS A 42 -1.51 -5.94 1.79
N ALA A 43 -1.24 -4.93 0.97
CA ALA A 43 -2.24 -4.36 0.07
C ALA A 43 -2.79 -5.39 -0.93
N ARG A 44 -1.91 -6.23 -1.53
CA ARG A 44 -2.32 -7.34 -2.42
C ARG A 44 -3.09 -8.44 -1.70
N GLU A 45 -2.73 -8.73 -0.45
CA GLU A 45 -3.46 -9.67 0.39
C GLU A 45 -4.89 -9.17 0.63
N LEU A 46 -5.02 -7.91 1.06
CA LEU A 46 -6.30 -7.28 1.37
C LEU A 46 -7.17 -7.09 0.12
N SER A 47 -6.60 -6.76 -1.04
CA SER A 47 -7.36 -6.59 -2.29
C SER A 47 -7.99 -7.88 -2.81
N ARG A 48 -7.47 -9.04 -2.40
CA ARG A 48 -8.00 -10.37 -2.75
C ARG A 48 -9.02 -10.90 -1.76
N LYS A 49 -9.19 -10.26 -0.60
CA LYS A 49 -10.21 -10.67 0.39
C LYS A 49 -11.60 -10.40 -0.18
N LYS A 50 -12.47 -11.41 -0.10
CA LYS A 50 -13.90 -11.28 -0.40
C LYS A 50 -14.69 -10.65 0.75
N ALA A 51 -14.08 -10.61 1.94
CA ALA A 51 -14.67 -10.03 3.13
C ALA A 51 -14.78 -8.51 3.01
N VAL A 52 -15.82 -7.95 3.61
CA VAL A 52 -15.93 -6.50 3.81
C VAL A 52 -14.89 -6.07 4.84
N LEU A 53 -14.01 -5.16 4.43
CA LEU A 53 -12.99 -4.61 5.29
C LEU A 53 -13.57 -3.48 6.14
N THR A 54 -13.46 -3.59 7.46
CA THR A 54 -13.85 -2.54 8.41
C THR A 54 -12.59 -1.99 9.07
N LEU A 55 -12.24 -0.72 8.80
CA LEU A 55 -11.05 -0.10 9.37
C LEU A 55 -11.44 0.83 10.53
N ILE A 56 -10.87 0.57 11.71
CA ILE A 56 -11.10 1.37 12.91
C ILE A 56 -9.99 2.43 13.02
N CYS A 57 -10.40 3.69 12.95
CA CYS A 57 -9.51 4.82 13.09
C CYS A 57 -9.43 5.28 14.55
N GLY A 58 -8.23 5.25 15.14
CA GLY A 58 -7.99 5.87 16.44
C GLY A 58 -7.99 7.41 16.36
N ARG A 59 -8.32 8.05 17.48
CA ARG A 59 -8.17 9.49 17.74
C ARG A 59 -7.71 9.69 19.18
N TYR A 60 -7.29 10.90 19.52
CA TYR A 60 -6.80 11.24 20.87
C TYR A 60 -5.61 10.34 21.26
N GLU A 61 -5.60 9.77 22.47
CA GLU A 61 -4.58 8.81 22.92
C GLU A 61 -4.79 7.39 22.36
N GLY A 62 -5.85 7.19 21.56
CA GLY A 62 -6.23 5.90 21.01
C GLY A 62 -7.52 5.37 21.62
N PHE A 63 -7.57 4.07 21.84
CA PHE A 63 -8.76 3.31 22.19
C PHE A 63 -8.55 2.50 23.46
N ASP A 64 -9.66 2.10 24.08
CA ASP A 64 -9.64 1.12 25.17
C ASP A 64 -8.98 -0.19 24.71
N GLU A 65 -8.00 -0.68 25.46
CA GLU A 65 -7.15 -1.82 25.09
C GLU A 65 -7.94 -3.11 24.82
N ARG A 66 -9.11 -3.28 25.46
CA ARG A 66 -9.98 -4.45 25.25
C ARG A 66 -10.55 -4.53 23.83
N LEU A 67 -10.51 -3.43 23.07
CA LEU A 67 -10.92 -3.40 21.67
C LEU A 67 -10.11 -4.37 20.81
N ARG A 68 -8.84 -4.65 21.16
CA ARG A 68 -7.97 -5.57 20.41
C ARG A 68 -8.51 -6.99 20.34
N CYS A 69 -9.30 -7.42 21.32
CA CYS A 69 -9.96 -8.72 21.32
C CYS A 69 -11.16 -8.80 20.35
N LEU A 70 -11.56 -7.68 19.73
CA LEU A 70 -12.73 -7.57 18.85
C LEU A 70 -12.36 -7.40 17.36
N VAL A 71 -11.07 -7.29 17.05
CA VAL A 71 -10.52 -7.05 15.72
C VAL A 71 -9.74 -8.27 15.22
N ASP A 72 -9.53 -8.36 13.91
CA ASP A 72 -8.88 -9.51 13.28
C ASP A 72 -7.38 -9.28 13.05
N GLU A 73 -6.97 -8.03 12.82
CA GLU A 73 -5.56 -7.65 12.75
C GLU A 73 -5.32 -6.17 13.09
N GLU A 74 -4.07 -5.82 13.34
CA GLU A 74 -3.60 -4.46 13.56
C GLU A 74 -2.62 -4.05 12.45
N ILE A 75 -2.83 -2.88 11.86
CA ILE A 75 -1.98 -2.35 10.79
C ILE A 75 -1.49 -0.94 11.15
N SER A 76 -0.17 -0.74 10.98
CA SER A 76 0.51 0.55 11.15
C SER A 76 0.74 1.22 9.81
N GLY A 77 0.65 2.56 9.78
CA GLY A 77 1.07 3.35 8.63
C GLY A 77 2.58 3.41 8.42
N GLY A 78 3.36 3.07 9.45
CA GLY A 78 4.82 3.15 9.50
C GLY A 78 5.31 3.75 10.82
N ASP A 79 6.62 4.01 10.91
CA ASP A 79 7.28 4.49 12.13
C ASP A 79 7.12 6.01 12.31
N PHE A 80 5.87 6.46 12.37
CA PHE A 80 5.49 7.86 12.59
C PHE A 80 4.08 7.96 13.19
N ILE A 81 3.70 9.16 13.64
CA ILE A 81 2.40 9.41 14.30
C ILE A 81 1.58 10.44 13.50
N CYS A 82 0.28 10.20 13.40
CA CYS A 82 -0.71 11.13 12.88
C CYS A 82 -1.74 11.48 13.96
N MET A 83 -2.47 12.59 13.76
CA MET A 83 -3.55 13.03 14.65
C MET A 83 -4.71 12.02 14.77
N GLY A 84 -4.84 11.12 13.80
CA GLY A 84 -5.86 10.08 13.77
C GLY A 84 -5.58 9.06 12.67
N GLY A 85 -6.25 7.91 12.77
CA GLY A 85 -6.09 6.80 11.83
C GLY A 85 -6.70 7.05 10.45
N GLU A 86 -7.45 8.14 10.25
CA GLU A 86 -8.18 8.39 9.01
C GLU A 86 -7.25 8.61 7.81
N VAL A 87 -6.16 9.37 7.99
CA VAL A 87 -5.20 9.63 6.89
C VAL A 87 -4.53 8.33 6.45
N ILE A 88 -4.12 7.50 7.41
CA ILE A 88 -3.53 6.19 7.13
C ILE A 88 -4.54 5.28 6.44
N THR A 89 -5.79 5.27 6.93
CA THR A 89 -6.89 4.50 6.35
C THR A 89 -7.18 4.90 4.91
N MET A 90 -7.18 6.20 4.60
CA MET A 90 -7.35 6.70 3.22
C MET A 90 -6.21 6.20 2.31
N THR A 91 -4.96 6.24 2.78
CA THR A 91 -3.82 5.69 2.04
C THR A 91 -4.01 4.19 1.79
N MET A 92 -4.41 3.42 2.80
CA MET A 92 -4.68 1.99 2.67
C MET A 92 -5.80 1.72 1.66
N ILE A 93 -6.93 2.43 1.74
CA ILE A 93 -8.06 2.27 0.81
C ILE A 93 -7.62 2.56 -0.62
N GLU A 94 -6.87 3.64 -0.86
CA GLU A 94 -6.35 3.97 -2.19
C GLU A 94 -5.44 2.85 -2.72
N THR A 95 -4.48 2.41 -1.90
CA THR A 95 -3.49 1.39 -2.29
C THR A 95 -4.13 0.03 -2.53
N ILE A 96 -5.18 -0.33 -1.78
CA ILE A 96 -5.92 -1.58 -1.95
C ILE A 96 -6.84 -1.50 -3.18
N SER A 97 -7.59 -0.41 -3.32
CA SER A 97 -8.61 -0.26 -4.37
C SER A 97 -8.01 -0.27 -5.76
N ARG A 98 -6.84 0.35 -5.95
CA ARG A 98 -6.12 0.32 -7.23
C ARG A 98 -5.69 -1.07 -7.68
N LEU A 99 -5.57 -2.03 -6.76
CA LEU A 99 -5.20 -3.42 -7.07
C LEU A 99 -6.41 -4.28 -7.46
N ILE A 100 -7.63 -3.75 -7.36
CA ILE A 100 -8.85 -4.44 -7.81
C ILE A 100 -8.87 -4.42 -9.35
N PRO A 101 -9.19 -5.55 -10.00
CA PRO A 101 -9.33 -5.60 -11.46
C PRO A 101 -10.20 -4.46 -11.99
N ASP A 102 -9.81 -3.94 -13.15
CA ASP A 102 -10.52 -2.89 -13.91
C ASP A 102 -10.54 -1.48 -13.30
N VAL A 103 -9.97 -1.27 -12.10
CA VAL A 103 -9.87 0.08 -11.50
C VAL A 103 -8.85 0.98 -12.22
N LEU A 104 -7.68 0.44 -12.57
CA LEU A 104 -6.58 1.23 -13.17
C LEU A 104 -6.70 1.42 -14.70
N GLY A 105 -7.63 0.73 -15.37
CA GLY A 105 -7.80 0.78 -16.82
C GLY A 105 -6.68 0.10 -17.63
N ASN A 106 -5.41 0.34 -17.31
CA ASN A 106 -4.24 -0.30 -17.92
C ASN A 106 -3.56 -1.26 -16.92
N GLN A 107 -3.71 -2.57 -17.14
CA GLN A 107 -3.14 -3.58 -16.26
C GLN A 107 -1.60 -3.68 -16.35
N GLU A 108 -0.98 -3.25 -17.46
CA GLU A 108 0.47 -3.27 -17.61
C GLU A 108 1.17 -2.26 -16.69
N SER A 109 0.50 -1.15 -16.33
CA SER A 109 1.06 -0.13 -15.44
C SER A 109 1.42 -0.71 -14.07
N ALA A 110 0.63 -1.64 -13.54
CA ALA A 110 0.87 -2.23 -12.22
C ALA A 110 2.04 -3.23 -12.18
N VAL A 111 2.49 -3.72 -13.34
CA VAL A 111 3.51 -4.80 -13.44
C VAL A 111 4.92 -4.28 -13.15
N HIS A 112 5.21 -3.04 -13.53
CA HIS A 112 6.56 -2.46 -13.44
C HIS A 112 6.73 -1.47 -12.27
N GLU A 113 5.72 -1.34 -11.41
CA GLU A 113 5.73 -0.44 -10.26
C GLU A 113 6.77 -0.76 -9.20
N SER A 114 7.19 0.30 -8.51
CA SER A 114 8.04 0.19 -7.32
C SER A 114 7.38 -0.77 -6.33
N PHE A 115 8.17 -1.64 -5.71
CA PHE A 115 7.69 -2.63 -4.73
C PHE A 115 6.83 -3.77 -5.31
N THR A 116 6.69 -3.88 -6.65
CA THR A 116 6.24 -5.12 -7.30
C THR A 116 7.30 -6.21 -7.27
N GLN A 117 8.55 -5.80 -7.44
CA GLN A 117 9.72 -6.53 -7.01
C GLN A 117 10.38 -5.74 -5.87
N PRO A 118 11.36 -6.29 -5.13
CA PRO A 118 12.10 -5.52 -4.13
C PRO A 118 13.07 -4.51 -4.80
N MET A 119 12.54 -3.65 -5.66
CA MET A 119 13.22 -2.63 -6.44
C MET A 119 12.30 -1.41 -6.63
N LEU A 120 12.93 -0.27 -6.86
CA LEU A 120 12.28 0.97 -7.30
C LEU A 120 12.14 0.98 -8.84
N GLU A 121 11.20 1.76 -9.33
CA GLU A 121 11.03 2.01 -10.77
C GLU A 121 12.19 2.80 -11.39
N PHE A 122 12.38 2.56 -12.69
CA PHE A 122 13.29 3.33 -13.54
C PHE A 122 12.84 4.80 -13.71
N PRO A 123 13.74 5.72 -14.12
CA PRO A 123 13.36 7.09 -14.42
C PRO A 123 12.38 7.16 -15.59
N GLN A 124 11.31 7.93 -15.42
CA GLN A 124 10.36 8.24 -16.48
C GLN A 124 10.74 9.58 -17.13
N TYR A 125 10.69 9.62 -18.45
CA TYR A 125 10.90 10.81 -19.24
C TYR A 125 9.70 11.02 -20.16
N THR A 126 9.37 12.28 -20.41
CA THR A 126 8.33 12.68 -21.37
C THR A 126 8.82 13.90 -22.14
N ARG A 127 7.99 14.39 -23.07
CA ARG A 127 8.31 15.60 -23.84
C ARG A 127 8.43 16.82 -22.92
N PRO A 128 9.28 17.81 -23.27
CA PRO A 128 10.13 17.90 -24.48
C PRO A 128 11.39 17.02 -24.40
N ALA A 129 12.06 16.79 -25.54
CA ALA A 129 13.27 15.95 -25.61
C ALA A 129 14.48 16.55 -24.87
N SER A 130 14.50 17.87 -24.70
CA SER A 130 15.50 18.62 -23.95
C SER A 130 14.81 19.70 -23.14
N PHE A 131 15.15 19.81 -21.86
CA PHE A 131 14.65 20.85 -20.96
C PHE A 131 15.84 21.46 -20.21
N GLU A 132 16.12 22.75 -20.43
CA GLU A 132 17.23 23.47 -19.79
C GLU A 132 18.61 22.78 -19.94
N GLY A 133 18.85 22.13 -21.09
CA GLY A 133 20.09 21.38 -21.35
C GLY A 133 20.12 19.96 -20.75
N MET A 134 19.04 19.54 -20.08
CA MET A 134 18.84 18.14 -19.67
C MET A 134 18.17 17.36 -20.79
N GLU A 135 18.95 16.49 -21.43
CA GLU A 135 18.50 15.63 -22.52
C GLU A 135 17.81 14.36 -21.99
N VAL A 136 16.78 13.90 -22.69
CA VAL A 136 16.29 12.53 -22.54
C VAL A 136 17.40 11.55 -22.96
N PRO A 137 17.60 10.41 -22.28
CA PRO A 137 18.58 9.39 -22.69
C PRO A 137 18.38 8.91 -24.14
N GLU A 138 19.48 8.69 -24.86
CA GLU A 138 19.45 8.25 -26.26
C GLU A 138 18.81 6.86 -26.43
N GLU A 139 18.97 5.99 -25.44
CA GLU A 139 18.35 4.67 -25.38
C GLU A 139 16.83 4.76 -25.51
N LEU A 140 16.22 5.76 -24.86
CA LEU A 140 14.78 6.01 -24.91
C LEU A 140 14.33 6.66 -26.23
N LYS A 141 15.24 7.33 -26.96
CA LYS A 141 14.99 7.90 -28.29
C LYS A 141 15.11 6.87 -29.41
N SER A 142 15.81 5.77 -29.19
CA SER A 142 16.14 4.77 -30.21
C SER A 142 14.94 4.05 -30.84
N GLY A 143 13.79 4.02 -30.15
CA GLY A 143 12.61 3.23 -30.54
C GLY A 143 12.82 1.70 -30.44
N ASN A 144 14.00 1.24 -30.02
CA ASN A 144 14.31 -0.18 -29.90
C ASN A 144 13.84 -0.70 -28.54
N HIS A 145 12.73 -1.44 -28.53
CA HIS A 145 12.13 -1.99 -27.32
C HIS A 145 13.10 -2.82 -26.46
N LYS A 146 14.05 -3.54 -27.07
CA LYS A 146 15.03 -4.34 -26.33
C LYS A 146 16.05 -3.47 -25.60
N ILE A 147 16.56 -2.42 -26.26
CA ILE A 147 17.48 -1.45 -25.66
C ILE A 147 16.77 -0.70 -24.52
N ILE A 148 15.53 -0.28 -24.75
CA ILE A 148 14.72 0.41 -23.75
C ILE A 148 14.48 -0.48 -22.54
N ALA A 149 14.11 -1.76 -22.73
CA ALA A 149 13.87 -2.69 -21.63
C ALA A 149 15.14 -2.92 -20.79
N GLN A 150 16.28 -3.15 -21.45
CA GLN A 150 17.58 -3.32 -20.77
C GLN A 150 17.96 -2.07 -19.97
N TRP A 151 17.86 -0.89 -20.58
CA TRP A 151 18.15 0.38 -19.91
C TRP A 151 17.25 0.60 -18.68
N ARG A 152 15.96 0.27 -18.79
CA ARG A 152 15.00 0.36 -17.68
C ARG A 152 15.40 -0.55 -16.51
N GLU A 153 15.80 -1.78 -16.77
CA GLU A 153 16.23 -2.72 -15.74
C GLU A 153 17.51 -2.24 -15.03
N GLU A 154 18.51 -1.81 -15.80
CA GLU A 154 19.78 -1.29 -15.28
C GLU A 154 19.56 -0.05 -14.40
N GLN A 155 18.73 0.90 -14.85
CA GLN A 155 18.43 2.12 -14.11
C GLN A 155 17.57 1.88 -12.87
N ALA A 156 16.61 0.95 -12.92
CA ALA A 156 15.85 0.53 -11.74
C ALA A 156 16.77 -0.05 -10.66
N LEU A 157 17.70 -0.92 -11.06
CA LEU A 157 18.69 -1.52 -10.15
C LEU A 157 19.63 -0.46 -9.56
N GLU A 158 20.20 0.40 -10.39
CA GLU A 158 21.09 1.48 -9.97
C GLU A 158 20.40 2.41 -8.97
N ARG A 159 19.18 2.87 -9.30
CA ARG A 159 18.38 3.72 -8.41
C ARG A 159 18.07 3.03 -7.08
N THR A 160 17.75 1.74 -7.12
CA THR A 160 17.49 0.96 -5.91
C THR A 160 18.74 0.89 -5.03
N LYS A 161 19.91 0.56 -5.62
CA LYS A 161 21.20 0.55 -4.89
C LYS A 161 21.49 1.90 -4.23
N ASN A 162 21.23 3.00 -4.93
CA ASN A 162 21.56 4.34 -4.46
C ASN A 162 20.58 4.89 -3.42
N ARG A 163 19.28 4.59 -3.54
CA ARG A 163 18.22 5.21 -2.70
C ARG A 163 17.64 4.29 -1.64
N ARG A 164 17.52 3.00 -1.95
CA ARG A 164 16.88 1.98 -1.09
C ARG A 164 17.66 0.66 -1.14
N PRO A 165 18.96 0.67 -0.76
CA PRO A 165 19.80 -0.53 -0.79
C PRO A 165 19.25 -1.64 0.09
N ASP A 166 18.45 -1.31 1.10
CA ASP A 166 17.74 -2.24 1.98
C ASP A 166 16.82 -3.21 1.22
N LEU A 167 16.20 -2.77 0.11
CA LEU A 167 15.32 -3.63 -0.69
C LEU A 167 16.08 -4.79 -1.34
N LEU A 168 17.35 -4.58 -1.72
CA LEU A 168 18.16 -5.60 -2.40
C LEU A 168 18.73 -6.64 -1.44
N GLN A 169 18.77 -6.36 -0.13
CA GLN A 169 19.36 -7.24 0.88
C GLN A 169 18.46 -8.43 1.25
N CYS A 170 17.19 -8.42 0.83
CA CYS A 170 16.23 -9.48 1.16
C CYS A 170 16.40 -10.81 0.40
N LYS A 171 17.45 -11.01 -0.39
CA LYS A 171 17.73 -12.30 -1.08
C LYS A 171 18.53 -13.32 -0.26
N THR A 172 18.83 -13.06 1.01
CA THR A 172 19.58 -14.00 1.87
C THR A 172 18.92 -14.19 3.23
N LYS A 173 17.93 -15.06 3.28
CA LYS A 173 17.74 -15.96 4.42
C LYS A 173 17.63 -17.38 3.85
N SER A 174 18.75 -18.10 3.92
CA SER A 174 18.82 -19.56 3.81
C SER A 174 18.03 -20.21 4.94
#